data_AF-A0A6A7A7B8-F1
#
_entry.id   AF-A0A6A7A7B8-F1
#
_cell.length_a   1.000
_cell.length_b   1.000
_cell.length_c   1.000
_cell.angle_alpha   90.00
_cell.angle_beta   90.00
_cell.angle_gamma   90.00
#
_symmetry.space_group_name_H-M   'P 1'
#
loop_
_entity.id
_entity.type
_entity.pdbx_description
1 polymer ?
#
loop_
_entity_poly.entity_id
_entity_poly.type
_entity_poly.pdbx_seq_one_letter_code
_entity_poly.pdbx_strand_id
1 'polypeptide(L)'
;MRFSVPTVLSLAALSTAQYTYNLTQALTSGNFQKYQCLDNAKLSSWLPTCLHSCQAAANAADGCAPDDFACHCINYTVYSDLIEPCAFPAALGGNGTCTLAELGIARPVINNMCNFFNATLYADYRSCNQTLSKKKTYGILAHEETIVVGVPGGMGSGNGTYKRSTRRSVKLE
;
A
#
# COMPACT_ATOMS: atom_id res chain seq x y z
N MET A 1 -22.09 -27.50 -10.77
CA MET A 1 -21.71 -26.87 -9.49
C MET A 1 -22.56 -25.63 -9.31
N ARG A 2 -23.43 -25.59 -8.29
CA ARG A 2 -24.29 -24.43 -8.00
C ARG A 2 -23.48 -23.47 -7.13
N PHE A 3 -22.97 -22.41 -7.72
CA PHE A 3 -22.34 -21.34 -6.95
C PHE A 3 -23.43 -20.56 -6.23
N SER A 4 -23.47 -20.66 -4.90
CA SER A 4 -24.40 -19.93 -4.06
C SER A 4 -24.10 -18.44 -4.16
N VAL A 5 -25.03 -17.69 -4.77
CA VAL A 5 -25.12 -16.22 -4.89
C VAL A 5 -24.61 -15.41 -3.67
N PRO A 6 -24.80 -15.81 -2.39
CA PRO A 6 -24.31 -15.03 -1.25
C PRO A 6 -22.79 -14.83 -1.18
N THR A 7 -21.96 -15.68 -1.81
CA THR A 7 -20.49 -15.55 -1.71
C THR A 7 -19.90 -14.44 -2.58
N VAL A 8 -20.59 -14.03 -3.65
CA VAL A 8 -20.10 -12.97 -4.57
C VAL A 8 -20.35 -11.57 -3.99
N LEU A 9 -21.44 -11.37 -3.25
CA LEU A 9 -21.75 -10.06 -2.64
C LEU A 9 -20.77 -9.67 -1.53
N SER A 10 -20.27 -10.62 -0.75
CA SER A 10 -19.38 -10.32 0.39
C SER A 10 -18.00 -9.81 -0.03
N LEU A 11 -17.47 -10.27 -1.15
CA LEU A 11 -16.14 -9.86 -1.64
C LEU A 11 -16.17 -8.43 -2.21
N ALA A 12 -17.24 -8.07 -2.92
CA ALA A 12 -17.42 -6.72 -3.46
C ALA A 12 -17.67 -5.65 -2.39
N ALA A 13 -18.25 -6.03 -1.24
CA ALA A 13 -18.43 -5.14 -0.10
C ALA A 13 -17.10 -4.81 0.60
N LEU A 14 -16.15 -5.75 0.64
CA LEU A 14 -14.85 -5.54 1.30
C LEU A 14 -13.92 -4.62 0.49
N SER A 15 -13.88 -4.78 -0.83
CA SER A 15 -13.09 -3.92 -1.71
C SER A 15 -13.61 -2.48 -1.75
N THR A 16 -14.94 -2.30 -1.76
CA THR A 16 -15.54 -0.95 -1.70
C THR A 16 -15.34 -0.30 -0.35
N ALA A 17 -15.38 -1.06 0.75
CA ALA A 17 -15.08 -0.54 2.08
C ALA A 17 -13.61 -0.06 2.19
N GLN A 18 -12.63 -0.84 1.70
CA GLN A 18 -11.22 -0.43 1.74
C GLN A 18 -10.95 0.80 0.86
N TYR A 19 -11.50 0.84 -0.35
CA TYR A 19 -11.37 2.00 -1.23
C TYR A 19 -12.03 3.24 -0.63
N THR A 20 -13.24 3.10 -0.07
CA THR A 20 -13.96 4.20 0.61
C THR A 20 -13.20 4.68 1.84
N TYR A 21 -12.64 3.77 2.64
CA TYR A 21 -11.81 4.12 3.79
C TYR A 21 -10.55 4.89 3.35
N ASN A 22 -9.84 4.40 2.33
CA ASN A 22 -8.65 5.06 1.79
C ASN A 22 -8.99 6.47 1.27
N LEU A 23 -10.09 6.63 0.51
CA LEU A 23 -10.56 7.95 0.06
C LEU A 23 -10.93 8.88 1.22
N THR A 24 -11.66 8.37 2.22
CA THR A 24 -12.08 9.16 3.38
C THR A 24 -10.88 9.64 4.20
N GLN A 25 -9.91 8.75 4.43
CA GLN A 25 -8.66 9.09 5.10
C GLN A 25 -7.84 10.07 4.27
N ALA A 26 -7.75 9.86 2.95
CA ALA A 26 -7.01 10.76 2.07
C ALA A 26 -7.59 12.18 2.03
N LEU A 27 -8.93 12.28 2.08
CA LEU A 27 -9.67 13.54 2.09
C LEU A 27 -9.85 14.14 3.49
N THR A 28 -9.30 13.52 4.53
CA THR A 28 -9.28 14.12 5.86
C THR A 28 -8.50 15.43 5.82
N SER A 29 -9.07 16.48 6.41
CA SER A 29 -8.48 17.82 6.41
C SER A 29 -7.02 17.80 6.88
N GLY A 30 -6.14 18.46 6.13
CA GLY A 30 -4.71 18.56 6.43
C GLY A 30 -3.83 17.43 5.88
N ASN A 31 -4.37 16.28 5.48
CA ASN A 31 -3.54 15.17 4.98
C ASN A 31 -2.86 15.50 3.64
N PHE A 32 -3.55 16.18 2.72
CA PHE A 32 -2.93 16.64 1.48
C PHE A 32 -1.71 17.53 1.77
N GLN A 33 -1.85 18.56 2.61
CA GLN A 33 -0.73 19.42 3.01
C GLN A 33 0.40 18.66 3.73
N LYS A 34 0.03 17.64 4.52
CA LYS A 34 0.99 16.80 5.24
C LYS A 34 1.86 15.98 4.29
N TYR A 35 1.25 15.33 3.30
CA TYR A 35 1.94 14.37 2.43
C TYR A 35 2.41 14.96 1.09
N GLN A 36 1.94 16.15 0.72
CA GLN A 36 2.35 16.82 -0.51
C GLN A 36 3.87 16.93 -0.59
N CYS A 37 4.41 16.48 -1.73
CA CYS A 37 5.83 16.40 -2.01
C CYS A 37 6.62 15.73 -0.87
N LEU A 38 6.10 14.65 -0.27
CA LEU A 38 6.84 13.87 0.73
C LEU A 38 8.15 13.34 0.12
N ASP A 39 9.21 13.37 0.94
CA ASP A 39 10.52 12.81 0.63
C ASP A 39 11.02 11.95 1.80
N ASN A 40 12.14 11.27 1.58
CA ASN A 40 12.77 10.42 2.59
C ASN A 40 13.14 11.15 3.86
N ALA A 41 13.63 12.39 3.77
CA ALA A 41 14.08 13.15 4.93
C ALA A 41 12.88 13.48 5.85
N LYS A 42 11.78 13.94 5.26
CA LYS A 42 10.54 14.26 5.96
C LYS A 42 9.90 13.01 6.54
N LEU A 43 9.82 11.89 5.81
CA LEU A 43 9.32 10.62 6.37
C LEU A 43 10.20 10.14 7.53
N SER A 44 11.52 10.15 7.38
CA SER A 44 12.45 9.71 8.43
C SER A 44 12.27 10.52 9.72
N SER A 45 11.96 11.82 9.63
CA SER A 45 11.68 12.65 10.81
C SER A 45 10.45 12.22 11.61
N TRP A 46 9.57 11.40 11.03
CA TRP A 46 8.37 10.87 11.67
C TRP A 46 8.57 9.45 12.23
N LEU A 47 9.69 8.81 11.91
CA LEU A 47 9.96 7.42 12.23
C LEU A 47 11.06 7.31 13.30
N PRO A 48 11.02 6.26 14.13
CA PRO A 48 12.14 5.90 15.00
C PRO A 48 13.44 5.75 14.20
N THR A 49 14.55 6.18 14.80
CA THR A 49 15.89 6.12 14.18
C THR A 49 16.30 4.71 13.80
N CYS A 50 15.82 3.69 14.52
CA CYS A 50 16.07 2.28 14.20
C CYS A 50 15.61 1.88 12.79
N LEU A 51 14.65 2.61 12.19
CA LEU A 51 14.11 2.33 10.85
C LEU A 51 14.82 3.09 9.73
N HIS A 52 15.59 4.14 10.03
CA HIS A 52 16.07 5.09 9.00
C HIS A 52 16.93 4.40 7.93
N SER A 53 17.92 3.61 8.33
CA SER A 53 18.79 2.89 7.39
C SER A 53 18.04 1.80 6.63
N CYS A 54 17.15 1.07 7.30
CA CYS A 54 16.34 0.02 6.67
C CYS A 54 15.37 0.58 5.64
N GLN A 55 14.71 1.71 5.95
CA GLN A 55 13.85 2.42 5.02
C GLN A 55 14.65 2.90 3.81
N ALA A 56 15.78 3.57 4.02
CA ALA A 56 16.60 4.07 2.92
C ALA A 56 17.08 2.93 1.99
N ALA A 57 17.51 1.80 2.57
CA ALA A 57 17.91 0.63 1.81
C ALA A 57 16.75 0.00 1.04
N ALA A 58 15.58 -0.16 1.67
CA ALA A 58 14.39 -0.70 1.02
C ALA A 58 13.90 0.21 -0.13
N ASN A 59 13.83 1.52 0.08
CA ASN A 59 13.46 2.51 -0.94
C ASN A 59 14.41 2.50 -2.14
N ALA A 60 15.69 2.14 -1.93
CA ALA A 60 16.66 2.01 -3.02
C ALA A 60 16.57 0.68 -3.78
N ALA A 61 16.00 -0.37 -3.16
CA ALA A 61 16.07 -1.74 -3.66
C ALA A 61 14.74 -2.27 -4.22
N ASP A 62 13.60 -1.67 -3.86
CA ASP A 62 12.29 -2.17 -4.27
C ASP A 62 11.95 -1.87 -5.75
N GLY A 63 12.80 -1.12 -6.45
CA GLY A 63 12.67 -0.76 -7.86
C GLY A 63 11.69 0.39 -8.14
N CYS A 64 11.24 1.09 -7.10
CA CYS A 64 10.63 2.41 -7.19
C CYS A 64 11.71 3.50 -7.13
N ALA A 65 11.32 4.75 -7.37
CA ALA A 65 12.22 5.89 -7.17
C ALA A 65 12.24 6.21 -5.67
N PRO A 66 13.38 6.59 -5.06
CA PRO A 66 13.53 6.60 -3.60
C PRO A 66 12.49 7.43 -2.83
N ASP A 67 11.99 8.52 -3.41
CA ASP A 67 10.99 9.40 -2.79
C ASP A 67 9.56 9.17 -3.33
N ASP A 68 9.33 8.11 -4.12
CA ASP A 68 8.02 7.77 -4.69
C ASP A 68 7.24 6.84 -3.75
N PHE A 69 6.67 7.43 -2.70
CA PHE A 69 5.86 6.72 -1.72
C PHE A 69 4.56 6.17 -2.29
N ALA A 70 4.04 6.69 -3.40
CA ALA A 70 2.92 6.07 -4.10
C ALA A 70 3.31 4.71 -4.69
N CYS A 71 4.50 4.62 -5.28
CA CYS A 71 5.04 3.35 -5.78
C CYS A 71 5.37 2.40 -4.62
N HIS A 72 6.10 2.86 -3.59
CA HIS A 72 6.48 2.01 -2.44
C HIS A 72 5.25 1.41 -1.74
N CYS A 73 4.19 2.19 -1.54
CA CYS A 73 2.98 1.74 -0.87
C CYS A 73 2.15 0.73 -1.68
N ILE A 74 2.11 0.87 -3.01
CA ILE A 74 1.46 -0.12 -3.90
C ILE A 74 2.32 -1.37 -4.05
N ASN A 75 3.65 -1.21 -4.06
CA ASN A 75 4.64 -2.28 -4.13
C ASN A 75 4.87 -2.97 -2.76
N TYR A 76 3.86 -2.96 -1.88
CA TYR A 76 3.95 -3.34 -0.47
C TYR A 76 4.63 -4.69 -0.25
N THR A 77 4.27 -5.74 -1.00
CA THR A 77 4.86 -7.07 -0.80
C THR A 77 6.38 -7.05 -1.02
N VAL A 78 6.84 -6.44 -2.11
CA VAL A 78 8.28 -6.32 -2.39
C VAL A 78 8.96 -5.44 -1.35
N TYR A 79 8.30 -4.34 -0.95
CA TYR A 79 8.84 -3.44 0.06
C TYR A 79 8.99 -4.10 1.44
N SER A 80 7.97 -4.84 1.88
CA SER A 80 7.96 -5.60 3.14
C SER A 80 9.06 -6.66 3.15
N ASP A 81 9.23 -7.40 2.06
CA ASP A 81 10.28 -8.42 1.95
C ASP A 81 11.70 -7.83 2.10
N LEU A 82 11.87 -6.53 1.85
CA LEU A 82 13.14 -5.81 2.01
C LEU A 82 13.31 -5.18 3.40
N ILE A 83 12.29 -4.49 3.90
CA ILE A 83 12.40 -3.72 5.13
C ILE A 83 12.26 -4.59 6.39
N GLU A 84 11.37 -5.59 6.38
CA GLU A 84 11.05 -6.37 7.58
C GLU A 84 12.26 -7.16 8.09
N PRO A 85 13.04 -7.88 7.26
CA PRO A 85 14.24 -8.57 7.73
C PRO A 85 15.29 -7.62 8.33
N CYS A 86 15.37 -6.38 7.84
CA CYS A 86 16.30 -5.37 8.34
C CYS A 86 15.82 -4.74 9.65
N ALA A 87 14.52 -4.44 9.75
CA ALA A 87 13.96 -3.68 10.86
C ALA A 87 13.56 -4.57 12.04
N PHE A 88 12.93 -5.71 11.77
CA PHE A 88 12.27 -6.49 12.81
C PHE A 88 13.27 -7.24 13.68
N PRO A 89 13.02 -7.35 14.99
CA PRO A 89 13.84 -8.16 15.87
C PRO A 89 13.65 -9.65 15.57
N ALA A 90 14.57 -10.48 16.07
CA ALA A 90 14.52 -11.94 15.89
C ALA A 90 13.19 -12.58 16.31
N ALA A 91 12.53 -12.04 17.35
CA ALA A 91 11.22 -12.50 17.80
C ALA A 91 10.11 -12.34 16.75
N LEU A 92 10.30 -11.48 15.75
CA LEU A 92 9.41 -11.26 14.61
C LEU A 92 10.00 -11.80 13.29
N GLY A 93 11.07 -12.59 13.35
CA GLY A 93 11.68 -13.22 12.17
C GLY A 93 12.64 -12.34 11.38
N GLY A 94 13.08 -11.19 11.92
CA GLY A 94 14.11 -10.34 11.30
C GLY A 94 15.45 -10.39 12.03
N ASN A 95 16.41 -9.60 11.55
CA ASN A 95 17.75 -9.46 12.11
C ASN A 95 18.03 -8.04 12.64
N GLY A 96 16.98 -7.21 12.71
CA GLY A 96 17.04 -5.81 13.13
C GLY A 96 17.04 -5.61 14.63
N THR A 97 17.22 -4.36 15.03
CA THR A 97 17.26 -3.94 16.44
C THR A 97 16.07 -3.09 16.85
N CYS A 98 15.09 -2.84 15.97
CA CYS A 98 13.89 -2.11 16.38
C CYS A 98 13.12 -2.89 17.43
N THR A 99 12.68 -2.20 18.47
CA THR A 99 11.81 -2.76 19.50
C THR A 99 10.35 -2.79 19.02
N LEU A 100 9.53 -3.64 19.64
CA LEU A 100 8.08 -3.66 19.39
C LEU A 100 7.43 -2.29 19.64
N ALA A 101 7.93 -1.53 20.61
CA ALA A 101 7.43 -0.19 20.92
C ALA A 101 7.71 0.80 19.77
N GLU A 102 8.93 0.80 19.23
CA GLU A 102 9.30 1.62 18.07
C GLU A 102 8.51 1.24 16.82
N LEU A 103 8.36 -0.06 16.55
CA LEU A 103 7.52 -0.55 15.46
C LEU A 103 6.04 -0.14 15.66
N GLY A 104 5.58 -0.11 16.91
CA GLY A 104 4.25 0.39 17.28
C GLY A 104 4.05 1.88 16.98
N ILE A 105 5.09 2.70 17.12
CA ILE A 105 5.08 4.13 16.73
C ILE A 105 5.07 4.29 15.21
N ALA A 106 5.87 3.49 14.50
CA ALA A 106 6.00 3.58 13.04
C ALA A 106 4.73 3.13 12.30
N ARG A 107 4.07 2.07 12.78
CA ARG A 107 2.90 1.46 12.13
C ARG A 107 1.80 2.47 11.74
N PRO A 108 1.27 3.32 12.63
CA PRO A 108 0.24 4.29 12.24
C PRO A 108 0.75 5.36 11.25
N VAL A 109 2.03 5.73 11.29
CA VAL A 109 2.62 6.67 10.32
C VAL A 109 2.59 6.07 8.92
N ILE A 110 3.14 4.86 8.76
CA ILE A 110 3.20 4.16 7.47
C ILE A 110 1.79 3.83 6.97
N ASN A 111 0.91 3.31 7.81
CA ASN A 111 -0.46 2.96 7.41
C ASN A 111 -1.24 4.18 6.90
N ASN A 112 -1.17 5.31 7.62
CA ASN A 112 -1.88 6.52 7.21
C ASN A 112 -1.30 7.11 5.93
N MET A 113 0.03 7.11 5.79
CA MET A 113 0.72 7.54 4.58
C MET A 113 0.32 6.67 3.37
N CYS A 114 0.36 5.35 3.51
CA CYS A 114 0.03 4.45 2.41
C CYS A 114 -1.46 4.45 2.07
N ASN A 115 -2.36 4.61 3.03
CA ASN A 115 -3.78 4.80 2.73
C ASN A 115 -4.02 6.07 1.92
N PHE A 116 -3.32 7.16 2.25
CA PHE A 116 -3.38 8.40 1.49
C PHE A 116 -2.87 8.20 0.07
N PHE A 117 -1.65 7.68 -0.11
CA PHE A 117 -1.07 7.53 -1.46
C PHE A 117 -1.77 6.45 -2.32
N ASN A 118 -2.32 5.40 -1.72
CA ASN A 118 -3.11 4.42 -2.47
C ASN A 118 -4.44 5.03 -2.97
N ALA A 119 -4.96 6.05 -2.30
CA ALA A 119 -6.16 6.78 -2.74
C ALA A 119 -5.86 7.87 -3.77
N THR A 120 -4.76 8.61 -3.59
CA THR A 120 -4.44 9.80 -4.39
C THR A 120 -3.47 9.52 -5.53
N LEU A 121 -2.72 8.42 -5.46
CA LEU A 121 -1.63 8.08 -6.35
C LEU A 121 -0.68 9.28 -6.52
N TYR A 122 -0.55 9.79 -7.75
CA TYR A 122 0.31 10.92 -8.09
C TYR A 122 -0.37 12.29 -8.03
N ALA A 123 -1.64 12.37 -7.61
CA ALA A 123 -2.34 13.65 -7.48
C ALA A 123 -1.63 14.61 -6.51
N ASP A 124 -0.94 14.07 -5.51
CA ASP A 124 -0.23 14.79 -4.45
C ASP A 124 1.23 15.11 -4.81
N TYR A 125 1.76 14.47 -5.87
CA TYR A 125 3.06 14.81 -6.45
C TYR A 125 2.96 15.89 -7.55
N ARG A 126 1.77 16.48 -7.75
CA ARG A 126 1.60 17.57 -8.72
C ARG A 126 2.42 18.78 -8.28
N SER A 127 3.33 19.22 -9.15
CA SER A 127 4.28 20.32 -8.92
C SER A 127 5.44 20.00 -7.97
N CYS A 128 5.67 18.72 -7.68
CA CYS A 128 6.83 18.26 -6.90
C CYS A 128 8.00 17.89 -7.84
N ASN A 129 9.24 18.05 -7.40
CA ASN A 129 10.45 17.77 -8.19
C ASN A 129 10.93 16.31 -8.09
N GLN A 130 10.23 15.48 -7.30
CA GLN A 130 10.56 14.08 -7.10
C GLN A 130 10.48 13.29 -8.41
N THR A 131 11.44 12.38 -8.59
CA THR A 131 11.35 11.38 -9.66
C THR A 131 10.29 10.36 -9.31
N LEU A 132 9.42 10.01 -10.27
CA LEU A 132 8.28 9.11 -10.05
C LEU A 132 8.38 7.86 -10.93
N SER A 133 8.08 6.71 -10.36
CA SER A 133 8.06 5.38 -10.98
C SER A 133 6.71 5.03 -11.60
N LYS A 134 6.11 5.97 -12.34
CA LYS A 134 4.75 5.86 -12.89
C LYS A 134 4.50 4.56 -13.64
N LYS A 135 5.45 4.12 -14.48
CA LYS A 135 5.32 2.88 -15.26
C LYS A 135 5.17 1.65 -14.35
N LYS A 136 5.95 1.57 -13.28
CA LYS A 136 5.87 0.45 -12.33
C LYS A 136 4.57 0.50 -11.55
N THR A 137 4.23 1.66 -11.00
CA THR A 137 3.00 1.86 -10.21
C THR A 137 1.75 1.51 -11.01
N TYR A 138 1.59 2.05 -12.22
CA TYR A 138 0.46 1.72 -13.08
C TYR A 138 0.51 0.29 -13.62
N GLY A 139 1.72 -0.28 -13.79
CA GLY A 139 1.88 -1.69 -14.13
C GLY A 139 1.34 -2.61 -13.03
N ILE A 140 1.64 -2.32 -11.76
CA ILE A 140 1.09 -3.07 -10.62
C ILE A 140 -0.43 -2.92 -10.59
N LEU A 141 -0.95 -1.70 -10.65
CA LEU A 141 -2.39 -1.43 -10.64
C LEU A 141 -3.16 -2.12 -11.77
N ALA A 142 -2.59 -2.19 -12.97
CA ALA A 142 -3.20 -2.88 -14.11
C ALA A 142 -3.31 -4.40 -13.92
N HIS A 143 -2.50 -4.98 -13.05
CA HIS A 143 -2.51 -6.39 -12.70
C HIS A 143 -3.23 -6.68 -11.38
N GLU A 144 -3.68 -5.65 -10.66
CA GLU A 144 -4.58 -5.83 -9.54
C GLU A 144 -6.01 -6.04 -10.07
N GLU A 145 -6.66 -7.12 -9.62
CA GLU A 145 -8.09 -7.30 -9.86
C GLU A 145 -8.84 -6.18 -9.13
N THR A 146 -9.12 -5.10 -9.85
CA THR A 146 -10.07 -4.10 -9.39
C THR A 146 -11.44 -4.76 -9.36
N ILE A 147 -12.00 -4.96 -8.16
CA ILE A 147 -13.44 -5.17 -8.04
C ILE A 147 -14.08 -3.82 -8.38
N VAL A 148 -14.26 -3.58 -9.67
CA VAL A 148 -15.20 -2.58 -10.14
C VAL A 148 -16.55 -3.07 -9.66
N VAL A 149 -17.08 -2.46 -8.61
CA VAL A 149 -18.51 -2.57 -8.33
C VAL A 149 -19.18 -1.85 -9.48
N GLY A 150 -19.48 -2.63 -10.52
CA GLY A 150 -20.30 -2.19 -11.62
C GLY A 150 -21.59 -1.69 -11.02
N VAL A 151 -21.79 -0.37 -11.13
CA VAL A 151 -23.14 0.16 -11.19
C VAL A 151 -23.86 -0.67 -12.27
N PRO A 152 -25.00 -1.31 -11.98
CA PRO A 152 -25.63 -2.21 -12.92
C PRO A 152 -26.04 -1.42 -14.16
N GLY A 153 -25.29 -1.60 -15.24
CA GLY A 153 -25.51 -0.95 -16.51
C GLY A 153 -24.86 -1.73 -17.63
N GLY A 154 -25.64 -2.60 -18.27
CA GLY A 154 -25.33 -3.13 -19.61
C GLY A 154 -24.83 -4.57 -19.65
N MET A 155 -25.70 -5.45 -20.11
CA MET A 155 -25.42 -6.83 -20.52
C MET A 155 -24.20 -6.94 -21.46
N GLY A 156 -23.30 -7.88 -21.17
CA GLY A 156 -22.22 -8.27 -22.06
C GLY A 156 -21.54 -9.55 -21.56
N SER A 157 -22.04 -10.69 -22.01
CA SER A 157 -21.53 -12.03 -21.69
C SER A 157 -20.09 -12.22 -22.18
N GLY A 158 -19.16 -12.51 -21.27
CA GLY A 158 -17.75 -12.74 -21.60
C GLY A 158 -17.14 -13.76 -20.64
N ASN A 159 -16.91 -14.97 -21.15
CA ASN A 159 -16.44 -16.15 -20.44
C ASN A 159 -14.94 -16.00 -20.10
N GLY A 160 -14.60 -15.53 -18.89
CA GLY A 160 -13.22 -15.36 -18.42
C GLY A 160 -12.85 -16.36 -17.35
N THR A 161 -11.96 -17.29 -17.67
CA THR A 161 -11.37 -18.30 -16.77
C THR A 161 -10.78 -17.68 -15.50
N TYR A 162 -11.34 -18.07 -14.35
CA TYR A 162 -10.93 -17.70 -13.01
C TYR A 162 -9.60 -18.38 -12.63
N LYS A 163 -8.48 -17.66 -12.64
CA LYS A 163 -7.22 -18.12 -12.04
C LYS A 163 -6.97 -17.38 -10.72
N ARG A 164 -7.41 -18.04 -9.65
CA ARG A 164 -7.30 -17.66 -8.24
C ARG A 164 -5.82 -17.50 -7.83
N SER A 165 -5.38 -16.26 -7.56
CA SER A 165 -4.20 -15.99 -6.72
C SER A 165 -4.69 -15.67 -5.31
N THR A 166 -4.70 -16.69 -4.45
CA THR A 166 -4.93 -16.51 -3.01
C THR A 166 -3.76 -15.72 -2.42
N ARG A 167 -3.94 -14.41 -2.14
CA ARG A 167 -3.16 -13.76 -1.08
C ARG A 167 -3.45 -14.57 0.20
N ARG A 168 -2.41 -15.16 0.79
CA ARG A 168 -2.48 -15.76 2.13
C ARG A 168 -2.99 -14.68 3.07
N SER A 169 -4.21 -14.84 3.55
CA SER A 169 -4.65 -14.22 4.79
C SER A 169 -3.63 -14.61 5.85
N VAL A 170 -2.89 -13.63 6.38
CA VAL A 170 -2.10 -13.83 7.58
C VAL A 170 -3.08 -14.20 8.68
N LYS A 171 -2.99 -15.46 9.12
CA LYS A 171 -3.61 -15.94 10.35
C LYS A 171 -3.01 -15.11 11.48
N LEU A 172 -3.83 -14.33 12.15
CA LEU A 172 -3.52 -13.81 13.49
C LEU A 172 -3.81 -14.97 14.45
N GLU A 173 -2.76 -15.62 14.92
CA GLU A 173 -2.73 -16.40 16.16
C GLU A 173 -1.72 -15.73 17.10
#